data_AF-S8BUY3-F1
#
_entry.id   AF-S8BUY3-F1
#
_cell.length_a   1.000
_cell.length_b   1.000
_cell.length_c   1.000
_cell.angle_alpha   90.00
_cell.angle_beta   90.00
_cell.angle_gamma   90.00
#
_symmetry.space_group_name_H-M   'P 1'
#
loop_
_entity.id
_entity.type
_entity.pdbx_description
1 polymer ?
#
loop_
_entity_poly.entity_id
_entity_poly.type
_entity_poly.pdbx_seq_one_letter_code
_entity_poly.pdbx_strand_id
1 'polypeptide(L)'
;MAISSMNYFAAGIDLRDLEKLDKFIQAQCQEDDEILFISEVAITYMPVRDADALVKWASKFSNGRFVLIEQILPAGETHPFASTMLSHFKKINSPLQNIGTYPTLSSQVQRFRGAGWKSATACDLYGAWCNLISEQEKSFIESVEAFDEHEDFVLFGQHYFFLCANTGAKCYNPIGNDQWLNGDRSSSAGSIGCSTEVKQSPNAPVIGVTLTYNDNKQPGFAMSRRKYGAASVLNSTSSIYNGGIDNKARLSSTYIYDHTSGSFSELRRTTEPQARQWWLESNPQSTHR
;
A
#
# COMPACT_ATOMS: atom_id res chain seq x y z
N MET A 1 15.97 30.06 -18.03
CA MET A 1 16.63 29.29 -19.09
C MET A 1 15.71 28.14 -19.47
N ALA A 2 15.62 27.82 -20.76
CA ALA A 2 14.88 26.67 -21.27
C ALA A 2 15.69 25.98 -22.36
N ILE A 3 15.53 24.66 -22.48
CA ILE A 3 16.06 23.84 -23.57
C ILE A 3 14.84 23.33 -24.34
N SER A 4 14.87 23.40 -25.68
CA SER A 4 13.75 23.00 -26.53
C SER A 4 14.19 22.15 -27.71
N SER A 5 13.30 21.25 -28.12
CA SER A 5 13.29 20.57 -29.42
C SER A 5 11.86 20.55 -29.95
N MET A 6 11.61 19.91 -31.10
CA MET A 6 10.27 19.84 -31.71
C MET A 6 9.21 19.23 -30.77
N ASN A 7 9.59 18.27 -29.92
CA ASN A 7 8.68 17.47 -29.10
C ASN A 7 9.04 17.50 -27.59
N TYR A 8 9.94 18.39 -27.15
CA TYR A 8 10.44 18.40 -25.77
C TYR A 8 10.83 19.80 -25.30
N PHE A 9 10.51 20.11 -24.05
CA PHE A 9 10.94 21.32 -23.38
C PHE A 9 11.41 21.01 -21.94
N ALA A 10 12.54 21.57 -21.54
CA ALA A 10 12.97 21.66 -20.15
C ALA A 10 13.03 23.12 -19.73
N ALA A 11 12.45 23.48 -18.58
CA ALA A 11 12.40 24.86 -18.11
C ALA A 11 12.63 24.99 -16.60
N GLY A 12 13.46 25.95 -16.21
CA GLY A 12 13.67 26.30 -14.79
C GLY A 12 12.54 27.17 -14.24
N ILE A 13 11.50 26.52 -13.70
CA ILE A 13 10.31 27.13 -13.11
C ILE A 13 10.15 26.65 -11.66
N ASP A 14 9.84 27.58 -10.76
CA ASP A 14 9.41 27.25 -9.39
C ASP A 14 7.92 26.94 -9.44
N LEU A 15 7.51 25.74 -9.04
CA LEU A 15 6.10 25.32 -9.14
C LEU A 15 5.15 26.07 -8.19
N ARG A 16 5.69 26.93 -7.32
CA ARG A 16 4.92 27.89 -6.51
C ARG A 16 4.59 29.18 -7.29
N ASP A 17 5.37 29.50 -8.32
CA ASP A 17 5.15 30.63 -9.24
C ASP A 17 4.19 30.19 -10.35
N LEU A 18 2.92 30.06 -9.99
CA LEU A 18 1.87 29.59 -10.88
C LEU A 18 1.62 30.56 -12.05
N GLU A 19 1.90 31.86 -11.92
CA GLU A 19 1.76 32.82 -13.02
C GLU A 19 2.79 32.55 -14.12
N LYS A 20 4.05 32.29 -13.74
CA LYS A 20 5.12 31.91 -14.67
C LYS A 20 4.91 30.52 -15.28
N LEU A 21 4.34 29.58 -14.52
CA LEU A 21 3.97 28.26 -15.03
C LEU A 21 2.83 28.34 -16.06
N ASP A 22 1.75 29.06 -15.75
CA ASP A 22 0.59 29.31 -16.62
C ASP A 22 1.05 29.88 -17.98
N LYS A 23 1.85 30.96 -17.92
CA LYS A 23 2.43 31.62 -19.10
C LYS A 23 3.38 30.74 -19.91
N PHE A 24 4.10 29.82 -19.26
CA PHE A 24 4.99 28.89 -19.98
C PHE A 24 4.19 27.81 -20.72
N ILE A 25 3.17 27.24 -20.07
CA ILE A 25 2.34 26.17 -20.65
C ILE A 25 1.43 26.72 -21.77
N GLN A 26 0.79 27.87 -21.58
CA GLN A 26 -0.02 28.54 -22.61
C GLN A 26 0.77 28.91 -23.87
N ALA A 27 2.11 29.01 -23.77
CA ALA A 27 2.97 29.26 -24.92
C ALA A 27 3.29 27.98 -25.74
N GLN A 28 2.93 26.79 -25.24
CA GLN A 28 3.16 25.49 -25.92
C GLN A 28 1.87 24.67 -26.15
N CYS A 29 0.83 24.85 -25.33
CA CYS A 29 -0.41 24.07 -25.33
C CYS A 29 -1.65 24.98 -25.19
N GLN A 30 -2.80 24.50 -25.65
CA GLN A 30 -4.12 25.12 -25.46
C GLN A 30 -4.88 24.49 -24.27
N GLU A 31 -6.00 25.09 -23.84
CA GLU A 31 -6.80 24.59 -22.70
C GLU A 31 -7.66 23.33 -23.03
N ASP A 32 -7.78 22.99 -24.31
CA ASP A 32 -8.49 21.83 -24.85
C ASP A 32 -7.59 20.65 -25.25
N ASP A 33 -6.26 20.80 -25.17
CA ASP A 33 -5.31 19.70 -25.36
C ASP A 33 -5.48 18.59 -24.29
N GLU A 34 -5.22 17.34 -24.68
CA GLU A 34 -5.16 16.19 -23.77
C GLU A 34 -3.82 16.18 -23.01
N ILE A 35 -3.75 16.95 -21.91
CA ILE A 35 -2.52 17.11 -21.11
C ILE A 35 -2.45 16.07 -19.98
N LEU A 36 -1.32 15.36 -19.90
CA LEU A 36 -0.97 14.50 -18.77
C LEU A 36 0.06 15.19 -17.87
N PHE A 37 -0.36 15.60 -16.68
CA PHE A 37 0.52 16.00 -15.60
C PHE A 37 1.04 14.77 -14.86
N ILE A 38 2.35 14.70 -14.62
CA ILE A 38 2.98 13.66 -13.79
C ILE A 38 3.73 14.35 -12.65
N SER A 39 3.50 13.88 -11.43
CA SER A 39 4.28 14.28 -10.25
C SER A 39 4.69 13.04 -9.48
N GLU A 40 5.96 12.66 -9.63
CA GLU A 40 6.56 11.52 -8.96
C GLU A 40 7.46 12.02 -7.82
N VAL A 41 7.02 11.79 -6.59
CA VAL A 41 7.68 12.15 -5.32
C VAL A 41 8.24 13.59 -5.34
N ALA A 42 7.43 14.55 -5.78
CA ALA A 42 7.88 15.93 -6.02
C ALA A 42 7.08 16.99 -5.24
N ILE A 43 5.75 17.06 -5.41
CA ILE A 43 4.95 18.10 -4.75
C ILE A 43 4.78 17.86 -3.24
N THR A 44 5.10 16.65 -2.76
CA THR A 44 5.17 16.25 -1.33
C THR A 44 6.11 17.16 -0.53
N TYR A 45 7.18 17.66 -1.15
CA TYR A 45 8.15 18.56 -0.51
C TYR A 45 7.74 20.04 -0.58
N MET A 46 6.70 20.41 -1.33
CA MET A 46 6.19 21.79 -1.39
C MET A 46 5.32 22.10 -0.15
N PRO A 47 5.25 23.36 0.31
CA PRO A 47 4.28 23.75 1.32
C PRO A 47 2.85 23.42 0.86
N VAL A 48 2.05 22.82 1.74
CA VAL A 48 0.71 22.26 1.43
C VAL A 48 -0.15 23.19 0.58
N ARG A 49 -0.30 24.45 1.02
CA ARG A 49 -1.04 25.52 0.31
C ARG A 49 -0.60 25.68 -1.14
N ASP A 50 0.69 25.62 -1.41
CA ASP A 50 1.27 25.87 -2.73
C ASP A 50 1.14 24.63 -3.63
N ALA A 51 1.27 23.43 -3.04
CA ALA A 51 0.99 22.16 -3.72
C ALA A 51 -0.50 22.04 -4.12
N ASP A 52 -1.41 22.45 -3.23
CA ASP A 52 -2.85 22.42 -3.49
C ASP A 52 -3.26 23.48 -4.53
N ALA A 53 -2.60 24.66 -4.50
CA ALA A 53 -2.77 25.68 -5.53
C ALA A 53 -2.31 25.17 -6.91
N LEU A 54 -1.21 24.40 -6.98
CA LEU A 54 -0.75 23.73 -8.20
C LEU A 54 -1.73 22.64 -8.69
N VAL A 55 -2.23 21.79 -7.80
CA VAL A 55 -3.23 20.75 -8.14
C VAL A 55 -4.54 21.37 -8.64
N LYS A 56 -4.94 22.51 -8.08
CA LYS A 56 -6.09 23.31 -8.54
C LYS A 56 -5.82 24.05 -9.86
N TRP A 57 -4.61 24.57 -10.05
CA TRP A 57 -4.19 25.17 -11.32
C TRP A 57 -4.24 24.15 -12.46
N ALA A 58 -3.74 22.93 -12.23
CA ALA A 58 -3.76 21.86 -13.22
C ALA A 58 -5.18 21.36 -13.55
N SER A 59 -6.17 21.63 -12.69
CA SER A 59 -7.59 21.28 -12.96
C SER A 59 -8.32 22.27 -13.88
N LYS A 60 -7.66 23.33 -14.37
CA LYS A 60 -8.22 24.24 -15.38
C LYS A 60 -8.43 23.55 -16.72
N PHE A 61 -7.44 22.78 -17.16
CA PHE A 61 -7.37 22.16 -18.49
C PHE A 61 -8.53 21.19 -18.69
N SER A 62 -9.27 21.34 -19.78
CA SER A 62 -10.57 20.69 -19.95
C SER A 62 -10.49 19.18 -20.20
N ASN A 63 -9.40 18.73 -20.82
CA ASN A 63 -9.05 17.32 -21.07
C ASN A 63 -7.79 16.89 -20.28
N GLY A 64 -7.50 17.58 -19.17
CA GLY A 64 -6.38 17.29 -18.28
C GLY A 64 -6.52 15.97 -17.52
N ARG A 65 -5.37 15.33 -17.29
CA ARG A 65 -5.20 14.15 -16.43
C ARG A 65 -4.01 14.37 -15.50
N PHE A 66 -4.07 13.88 -14.27
CA PHE A 66 -2.97 13.97 -13.31
C PHE A 66 -2.62 12.58 -12.78
N VAL A 67 -1.33 12.24 -12.83
CA VAL A 67 -0.74 11.10 -12.13
C VAL A 67 0.15 11.61 -11.02
N LEU A 68 -0.21 11.28 -9.77
CA LEU A 68 0.57 11.60 -8.57
C LEU A 68 1.13 10.29 -7.99
N ILE A 69 2.41 10.24 -7.65
CA ILE A 69 3.04 9.12 -6.94
C ILE A 69 3.75 9.67 -5.71
N GLU A 70 3.23 9.41 -4.50
CA GLU A 70 3.73 9.98 -3.24
C GLU A 70 3.58 9.00 -2.06
N GLN A 71 4.00 9.42 -0.88
CA GLN A 71 3.85 8.67 0.37
C GLN A 71 2.52 8.93 1.08
N ILE A 72 2.10 7.96 1.91
CA ILE A 72 0.96 8.01 2.83
C ILE A 72 1.30 7.38 4.19
N LEU A 73 0.41 7.59 5.17
CA LEU A 73 0.51 7.15 6.55
C LEU A 73 -0.73 6.31 6.92
N PRO A 74 -0.97 5.15 6.27
CA PRO A 74 -2.20 4.35 6.44
C PRO A 74 -2.49 3.96 7.90
N ALA A 75 -1.45 3.81 8.72
CA ALA A 75 -1.53 3.49 10.15
C ALA A 75 -1.15 4.67 11.08
N GLY A 76 -0.94 5.86 10.54
CA GLY A 76 -0.48 7.06 11.25
C GLY A 76 1.04 7.11 11.47
N GLU A 77 1.54 8.27 11.91
CA GLU A 77 2.97 8.55 12.10
C GLU A 77 3.68 7.62 13.11
N THR A 78 2.96 7.06 14.08
CA THR A 78 3.52 6.17 15.11
C THR A 78 3.81 4.76 14.61
N HIS A 79 3.35 4.40 13.42
CA HIS A 79 3.62 3.10 12.83
C HIS A 79 5.13 2.93 12.56
N PRO A 80 5.77 1.78 12.85
CA PRO A 80 7.25 1.68 12.83
C PRO A 80 7.89 2.05 11.49
N PHE A 81 7.29 1.64 10.36
CA PHE A 81 7.77 2.02 9.02
C PHE A 81 7.61 3.54 8.78
N ALA A 82 6.44 4.10 9.12
CA ALA A 82 6.13 5.51 8.96
C ALA A 82 7.09 6.41 9.76
N SER A 83 7.32 6.10 11.03
CA SER A 83 8.26 6.80 11.90
C SER A 83 9.69 6.79 11.32
N THR A 84 10.13 5.63 10.81
CA THR A 84 11.44 5.47 10.17
C THR A 84 11.54 6.30 8.88
N MET A 85 10.52 6.24 8.02
CA MET A 85 10.43 7.01 6.78
C MET A 85 10.46 8.53 7.02
N LEU A 86 9.62 9.03 7.95
CA LEU A 86 9.58 10.45 8.31
C LEU A 86 10.90 10.93 8.93
N SER A 87 11.54 10.09 9.76
CA SER A 87 12.87 10.36 10.32
C SER A 87 13.95 10.43 9.24
N HIS A 88 13.91 9.54 8.24
CA HIS A 88 14.82 9.57 7.10
C HIS A 88 14.70 10.87 6.31
N PHE A 89 13.48 11.23 5.86
CA PHE A 89 13.24 12.45 5.08
C PHE A 89 13.59 13.73 5.85
N LYS A 90 13.35 13.76 7.16
CA LYS A 90 13.80 14.85 8.04
C LYS A 90 15.32 14.92 8.15
N LYS A 91 16.02 13.78 8.26
CA LYS A 91 17.48 13.70 8.37
C LYS A 91 18.21 14.21 7.12
N ILE A 92 17.64 14.00 5.93
CA ILE A 92 18.20 14.50 4.65
C ILE A 92 17.75 15.93 4.31
N ASN A 93 17.05 16.62 5.23
CA ASN A 93 16.52 17.98 5.07
C ASN A 93 15.50 18.14 3.91
N SER A 94 14.80 17.06 3.56
CA SER A 94 13.70 17.04 2.57
C SER A 94 12.42 16.50 3.21
N PRO A 95 11.82 17.21 4.19
CA PRO A 95 10.64 16.73 4.89
C PRO A 95 9.42 16.63 3.95
N LEU A 96 8.67 15.54 4.07
CA LEU A 96 7.39 15.36 3.40
C LEU A 96 6.35 16.29 4.07
N GLN A 97 5.96 17.36 3.40
CA GLN A 97 5.06 18.40 3.93
C GLN A 97 3.58 18.05 3.74
N ASN A 98 3.21 17.47 2.59
CA ASN A 98 1.81 17.11 2.30
C ASN A 98 1.29 15.95 3.17
N ILE A 99 2.17 15.06 3.62
CA ILE A 99 1.79 13.74 4.13
C ILE A 99 0.97 13.79 5.43
N GLY A 100 1.19 14.79 6.29
CA GLY A 100 0.41 15.00 7.51
C GLY A 100 -1.00 15.55 7.27
N THR A 101 -1.21 16.27 6.16
CA THR A 101 -2.53 16.79 5.76
C THR A 101 -3.32 15.76 4.94
N TYR A 102 -2.63 14.96 4.12
CA TYR A 102 -3.22 13.95 3.25
C TYR A 102 -2.68 12.53 3.52
N PRO A 103 -2.82 12.00 4.77
CA PRO A 103 -2.18 10.76 5.21
C PRO A 103 -2.77 9.47 4.61
N THR A 104 -3.84 9.54 3.82
CA THR A 104 -4.54 8.37 3.27
C THR A 104 -4.93 8.54 1.81
N LEU A 105 -5.12 7.41 1.11
CA LEU A 105 -5.70 7.35 -0.25
C LEU A 105 -7.00 8.14 -0.34
N SER A 106 -7.89 8.01 0.65
CA SER A 106 -9.17 8.74 0.70
C SER A 106 -8.96 10.26 0.79
N SER A 107 -8.05 10.72 1.65
CA SER A 107 -7.73 12.16 1.75
C SER A 107 -7.06 12.73 0.49
N GLN A 108 -6.23 11.95 -0.22
CA GLN A 108 -5.66 12.36 -1.50
C GLN A 108 -6.73 12.40 -2.61
N VAL A 109 -7.66 11.43 -2.66
CA VAL A 109 -8.82 11.50 -3.58
C VAL A 109 -9.69 12.72 -3.27
N GLN A 110 -9.95 13.02 -2.00
CA GLN A 110 -10.72 14.21 -1.59
C GLN A 110 -10.00 15.52 -1.96
N ARG A 111 -8.67 15.59 -1.82
CA ARG A 111 -7.83 16.73 -2.24
C ARG A 111 -8.06 17.08 -3.71
N PHE A 112 -7.94 16.10 -4.61
CA PHE A 112 -8.15 16.32 -6.05
C PHE A 112 -9.61 16.68 -6.37
N ARG A 113 -10.59 15.97 -5.79
CA ARG A 113 -12.01 16.31 -5.96
C ARG A 113 -12.34 17.75 -5.52
N GLY A 114 -11.83 18.17 -4.35
CA GLY A 114 -12.02 19.51 -3.81
C GLY A 114 -11.26 20.60 -4.58
N ALA A 115 -10.16 20.25 -5.25
CA ALA A 115 -9.41 21.17 -6.11
C ALA A 115 -10.12 21.45 -7.46
N GLY A 116 -11.04 20.57 -7.90
CA GLY A 116 -11.83 20.75 -9.13
C GLY A 116 -11.81 19.54 -10.09
N TRP A 117 -11.10 18.47 -9.76
CA TRP A 117 -11.00 17.27 -10.59
C TRP A 117 -12.31 16.46 -10.55
N LYS A 118 -12.91 16.19 -11.72
CA LYS A 118 -14.22 15.53 -11.82
C LYS A 118 -14.18 14.09 -11.29
N SER A 119 -13.12 13.36 -11.60
CA SER A 119 -12.81 12.05 -11.03
C SER A 119 -11.38 12.01 -10.49
N ALA A 120 -11.20 11.22 -9.43
CA ALA A 120 -9.91 10.85 -8.87
C ALA A 120 -10.06 9.47 -8.21
N THR A 121 -9.07 8.60 -8.43
CA THR A 121 -8.93 7.27 -7.82
C THR A 121 -7.47 7.08 -7.41
N ALA A 122 -7.23 6.32 -6.34
CA ALA A 122 -5.89 6.10 -5.80
C ALA A 122 -5.75 4.67 -5.29
N CYS A 123 -4.56 4.10 -5.41
CA CYS A 123 -4.21 2.75 -4.97
C CYS A 123 -2.78 2.76 -4.41
N ASP A 124 -2.55 2.04 -3.31
CA ASP A 124 -1.21 1.83 -2.78
C ASP A 124 -0.43 0.82 -3.66
N LEU A 125 0.91 0.92 -3.68
CA LEU A 125 1.73 0.11 -4.59
C LEU A 125 1.62 -1.41 -4.29
N TYR A 126 1.27 -1.80 -3.06
CA TYR A 126 1.01 -3.20 -2.74
C TYR A 126 -0.35 -3.67 -3.28
N GLY A 127 -1.41 -2.87 -3.13
CA GLY A 127 -2.69 -3.10 -3.80
C GLY A 127 -2.53 -3.24 -5.32
N ALA A 128 -1.66 -2.42 -5.91
CA ALA A 128 -1.27 -2.48 -7.32
C ALA A 128 -0.57 -3.80 -7.68
N TRP A 129 0.47 -4.19 -6.92
CA TRP A 129 1.16 -5.47 -7.09
C TRP A 129 0.20 -6.66 -7.06
N CYS A 130 -0.70 -6.70 -6.08
CA CYS A 130 -1.65 -7.81 -5.95
C CYS A 130 -2.65 -7.91 -7.10
N ASN A 131 -3.15 -6.78 -7.62
CA ASN A 131 -4.38 -6.75 -8.44
C ASN A 131 -4.23 -6.19 -9.87
N LEU A 132 -3.17 -5.43 -10.16
CA LEU A 132 -2.97 -4.76 -11.45
C LEU A 132 -1.79 -5.34 -12.25
N ILE A 133 -0.81 -5.93 -11.55
CA ILE A 133 0.29 -6.68 -12.16
C ILE A 133 -0.18 -8.12 -12.42
N SER A 134 0.05 -8.64 -13.63
CA SER A 134 -0.34 -10.00 -14.01
C SER A 134 0.56 -11.06 -13.38
N GLU A 135 0.06 -12.29 -13.25
CA GLU A 135 0.87 -13.43 -12.77
C GLU A 135 2.09 -13.70 -13.68
N GLN A 136 1.97 -13.40 -14.98
CA GLN A 136 3.10 -13.50 -15.92
C GLN A 136 4.20 -12.48 -15.61
N GLU A 137 3.85 -11.25 -15.22
CA GLU A 137 4.81 -10.23 -14.82
C GLU A 137 5.41 -10.54 -13.43
N LYS A 138 4.61 -11.05 -12.48
CA LYS A 138 5.10 -11.52 -11.17
C LYS A 138 6.12 -12.63 -11.32
N SER A 139 5.78 -13.71 -12.04
CA SER A 139 6.70 -14.83 -12.27
C SER A 139 7.91 -14.46 -13.14
N PHE A 140 7.82 -13.42 -13.98
CA PHE A 140 9.00 -12.85 -14.63
C PHE A 140 9.92 -12.18 -13.60
N ILE A 141 9.40 -11.32 -12.73
CA ILE A 141 10.18 -10.62 -11.69
C ILE A 141 10.80 -11.61 -10.70
N GLU A 142 10.05 -12.62 -10.26
CA GLU A 142 10.53 -13.74 -9.42
C GLU A 142 11.64 -14.58 -10.10
N SER A 143 11.81 -14.48 -11.42
CA SER A 143 12.88 -15.15 -12.17
C SER A 143 14.15 -14.29 -12.36
N VAL A 144 14.11 -13.00 -12.02
CA VAL A 144 15.26 -12.08 -12.15
C VAL A 144 16.25 -12.28 -11.01
N GLU A 145 15.77 -12.30 -9.77
CA GLU A 145 16.57 -12.54 -8.57
C GLU A 145 15.75 -13.20 -7.46
N ALA A 146 16.43 -13.89 -6.54
CA ALA A 146 15.78 -14.44 -5.35
C ALA A 146 15.57 -13.33 -4.31
N PHE A 147 14.34 -13.19 -3.82
CA PHE A 147 13.94 -12.14 -2.91
C PHE A 147 13.30 -12.74 -1.65
N ASP A 148 13.72 -12.32 -0.46
CA ASP A 148 13.23 -12.80 0.84
C ASP A 148 12.68 -11.69 1.75
N GLU A 149 12.91 -10.42 1.46
CA GLU A 149 12.42 -9.25 2.23
C GLU A 149 10.92 -8.94 1.99
N HIS A 150 10.06 -9.96 1.88
CA HIS A 150 8.65 -9.81 1.53
C HIS A 150 7.87 -8.91 2.50
N GLU A 151 8.05 -9.03 3.82
CA GLU A 151 7.38 -8.15 4.79
C GLU A 151 7.72 -6.67 4.57
N ASP A 152 8.98 -6.35 4.27
CA ASP A 152 9.43 -4.97 4.04
C ASP A 152 8.97 -4.44 2.68
N PHE A 153 8.84 -5.29 1.66
CA PHE A 153 8.14 -4.94 0.41
C PHE A 153 6.67 -4.59 0.65
N VAL A 154 5.92 -5.36 1.46
CA VAL A 154 4.52 -5.02 1.76
C VAL A 154 4.41 -3.75 2.59
N LEU A 155 5.33 -3.54 3.55
CA LEU A 155 5.39 -2.31 4.34
C LEU A 155 5.68 -1.09 3.47
N PHE A 156 6.69 -1.15 2.59
CA PHE A 156 6.97 -0.10 1.60
C PHE A 156 5.75 0.14 0.69
N GLY A 157 5.22 -0.93 0.09
CA GLY A 157 4.15 -0.86 -0.89
C GLY A 157 2.84 -0.27 -0.36
N GLN A 158 2.56 -0.38 0.94
CA GLN A 158 1.39 0.27 1.56
C GLN A 158 1.62 1.72 2.00
N HIS A 159 2.87 2.18 2.14
CA HIS A 159 3.19 3.57 2.50
C HIS A 159 3.48 4.46 1.29
N TYR A 160 3.47 3.89 0.09
CA TYR A 160 3.53 4.61 -1.19
C TYR A 160 2.26 4.35 -1.99
N PHE A 161 1.80 5.34 -2.74
CA PHE A 161 0.60 5.23 -3.58
C PHE A 161 0.79 5.91 -4.92
N PHE A 162 -0.09 5.55 -5.87
CA PHE A 162 -0.35 6.35 -7.05
C PHE A 162 -1.83 6.75 -7.11
N LEU A 163 -2.09 7.92 -7.70
CA LEU A 163 -3.42 8.49 -7.90
C LEU A 163 -3.57 8.95 -9.35
N CYS A 164 -4.71 8.61 -9.96
CA CYS A 164 -5.12 9.07 -11.27
C CYS A 164 -6.33 9.99 -11.13
N ALA A 165 -6.24 11.23 -11.63
CA ALA A 165 -7.36 12.18 -11.68
C ALA A 165 -7.63 12.65 -13.12
N ASN A 166 -8.89 12.97 -13.44
CA ASN A 166 -9.31 13.46 -14.75
C ASN A 166 -10.25 14.67 -14.63
N THR A 167 -10.08 15.68 -15.49
CA THR A 167 -11.06 16.74 -15.74
C THR A 167 -11.93 16.45 -16.96
N GLY A 168 -11.46 15.63 -17.91
CA GLY A 168 -12.20 15.23 -19.11
C GLY A 168 -13.46 14.41 -18.81
N ALA A 169 -14.39 14.34 -19.78
CA ALA A 169 -15.60 13.53 -19.66
C ALA A 169 -15.32 12.02 -19.78
N LYS A 170 -14.29 11.64 -20.54
CA LYS A 170 -13.78 10.26 -20.60
C LYS A 170 -12.98 9.97 -19.33
N CYS A 171 -13.60 9.34 -18.35
CA CYS A 171 -12.88 8.88 -17.15
C CYS A 171 -11.98 7.68 -17.50
N TYR A 172 -10.72 7.95 -17.84
CA TYR A 172 -9.70 6.90 -17.86
C TYR A 172 -9.35 6.55 -16.40
N ASN A 173 -9.73 5.35 -15.97
CA ASN A 173 -9.58 4.88 -14.60
C ASN A 173 -8.95 3.47 -14.59
N PRO A 174 -7.61 3.36 -14.71
CA PRO A 174 -6.91 2.07 -14.74
C PRO A 174 -6.97 1.33 -13.39
N ILE A 175 -7.31 2.04 -12.32
CA ILE A 175 -7.41 1.55 -10.93
C ILE A 175 -8.76 0.84 -10.65
N GLY A 176 -9.75 1.00 -11.53
CA GLY A 176 -11.13 0.58 -11.26
C GLY A 176 -11.87 1.53 -10.30
N ASN A 177 -13.18 1.33 -10.13
CA ASN A 177 -14.03 2.21 -9.31
C ASN A 177 -14.02 1.86 -7.81
N ASP A 178 -13.25 0.85 -7.42
CA ASP A 178 -13.16 0.30 -6.08
C ASP A 178 -12.47 1.25 -5.09
N GLN A 179 -12.82 1.12 -3.81
CA GLN A 179 -12.11 1.83 -2.73
C GLN A 179 -10.94 0.98 -2.24
N TRP A 180 -9.73 1.47 -2.47
CA TRP A 180 -8.49 0.87 -1.97
C TRP A 180 -8.23 1.36 -0.54
N LEU A 181 -7.98 0.43 0.37
CA LEU A 181 -7.79 0.69 1.80
C LEU A 181 -6.64 -0.16 2.36
N ASN A 182 -5.44 0.41 2.42
CA ASN A 182 -4.28 -0.15 3.12
C ASN A 182 -3.81 -1.52 2.59
N GLY A 183 -3.79 -1.70 1.27
CA GLY A 183 -3.50 -2.96 0.56
C GLY A 183 -4.75 -3.71 0.08
N ASP A 184 -5.89 -3.53 0.75
CA ASP A 184 -7.13 -4.26 0.42
C ASP A 184 -8.02 -3.51 -0.56
N ARG A 185 -8.59 -4.25 -1.52
CA ARG A 185 -9.69 -3.82 -2.39
C ARG A 185 -11.02 -3.97 -1.64
N SER A 186 -11.63 -2.87 -1.21
CA SER A 186 -12.90 -2.89 -0.45
C SER A 186 -14.12 -3.11 -1.36
N SER A 187 -14.26 -4.32 -1.89
CA SER A 187 -15.40 -4.74 -2.71
C SER A 187 -16.53 -5.33 -1.84
N SER A 188 -17.16 -4.48 -1.02
CA SER A 188 -18.25 -4.80 -0.07
C SER A 188 -17.86 -5.74 1.10
N ALA A 189 -18.77 -5.98 2.05
CA ALA A 189 -18.48 -6.61 3.36
C ALA A 189 -19.33 -7.87 3.65
N GLY A 190 -18.84 -8.77 4.53
CA GLY A 190 -19.49 -10.03 4.93
C GLY A 190 -18.70 -10.84 5.98
N SER A 191 -19.01 -12.14 6.19
CA SER A 191 -18.35 -13.05 7.16
C SER A 191 -17.44 -14.14 6.50
N ILE A 192 -16.33 -14.51 7.16
CA ILE A 192 -15.17 -15.25 6.60
C ILE A 192 -15.33 -16.78 6.52
N GLY A 193 -14.63 -17.41 5.57
CA GLY A 193 -14.45 -18.87 5.49
C GLY A 193 -13.17 -19.31 4.75
N CYS A 194 -12.78 -20.57 4.93
CA CYS A 194 -11.67 -21.24 4.25
C CYS A 194 -12.11 -22.61 3.75
N SER A 195 -11.63 -23.05 2.59
CA SER A 195 -11.94 -24.36 1.99
C SER A 195 -10.75 -24.89 1.19
N THR A 196 -10.35 -26.13 1.46
CA THR A 196 -9.15 -26.75 0.86
C THR A 196 -9.54 -27.85 -0.14
N GLU A 197 -9.10 -27.74 -1.39
CA GLU A 197 -9.18 -28.85 -2.36
C GLU A 197 -7.79 -29.46 -2.60
N VAL A 198 -7.66 -30.77 -2.37
CA VAL A 198 -6.43 -31.51 -2.66
C VAL A 198 -6.49 -32.04 -4.09
N LYS A 199 -5.70 -31.45 -5.00
CA LYS A 199 -5.56 -31.92 -6.39
C LYS A 199 -4.28 -32.74 -6.52
N GLN A 200 -4.43 -34.05 -6.73
CA GLN A 200 -3.30 -34.96 -6.87
C GLN A 200 -2.67 -34.82 -8.27
N SER A 201 -1.35 -34.63 -8.32
CA SER A 201 -0.53 -34.69 -9.53
C SER A 201 0.51 -35.81 -9.36
N PRO A 202 0.87 -36.57 -10.42
CA PRO A 202 1.74 -37.74 -10.30
C PRO A 202 3.14 -37.45 -9.72
N ASN A 203 3.65 -36.23 -9.87
CA ASN A 203 5.04 -35.88 -9.58
C ASN A 203 5.23 -35.05 -8.29
N ALA A 204 4.17 -34.43 -7.76
CA ALA A 204 4.17 -33.74 -6.47
C ALA A 204 2.73 -33.43 -6.00
N PRO A 205 2.42 -33.47 -4.69
CA PRO A 205 1.15 -32.96 -4.18
C PRO A 205 1.14 -31.42 -4.21
N VAL A 206 0.32 -30.83 -5.08
CA VAL A 206 0.13 -29.37 -5.15
C VAL A 206 -1.15 -28.99 -4.40
N ILE A 207 -0.99 -28.29 -3.27
CA ILE A 207 -2.14 -27.79 -2.49
C ILE A 207 -2.55 -26.42 -3.08
N GLY A 208 -3.61 -26.41 -3.87
CA GLY A 208 -4.24 -25.18 -4.34
C GLY A 208 -5.11 -24.58 -3.24
N VAL A 209 -4.72 -23.42 -2.71
CA VAL A 209 -5.51 -22.67 -1.71
C VAL A 209 -6.24 -21.52 -2.39
N THR A 210 -7.56 -21.63 -2.52
CA THR A 210 -8.42 -20.52 -2.97
C THR A 210 -8.85 -19.70 -1.76
N LEU A 211 -8.46 -18.43 -1.70
CA LEU A 211 -8.87 -17.50 -0.65
C LEU A 211 -10.18 -16.79 -1.05
N THR A 212 -11.17 -16.80 -0.15
CA THR A 212 -12.47 -16.14 -0.36
C THR A 212 -12.71 -15.15 0.79
N TYR A 213 -12.82 -13.86 0.47
CA TYR A 213 -12.77 -12.75 1.44
C TYR A 213 -13.93 -12.71 2.46
N ASN A 214 -13.61 -12.19 3.67
CA ASN A 214 -14.40 -11.41 4.67
C ASN A 214 -13.58 -11.32 6.00
N ASP A 215 -13.73 -10.52 7.08
CA ASP A 215 -14.65 -9.48 7.61
C ASP A 215 -15.67 -9.80 8.75
N ASN A 216 -15.49 -10.92 9.48
CA ASN A 216 -16.28 -11.23 10.69
C ASN A 216 -15.87 -10.36 11.91
N LYS A 217 -16.66 -9.34 12.28
CA LYS A 217 -16.30 -8.35 13.34
C LYS A 217 -16.75 -8.74 14.76
N GLN A 218 -15.84 -9.22 15.62
CA GLN A 218 -16.10 -9.38 17.06
C GLN A 218 -15.93 -8.05 17.85
N PRO A 219 -16.92 -7.61 18.65
CA PRO A 219 -16.76 -6.46 19.54
C PRO A 219 -15.64 -6.68 20.56
N GLY A 220 -14.73 -5.72 20.69
CA GLY A 220 -13.62 -5.75 21.64
C GLY A 220 -12.36 -6.49 21.17
N PHE A 221 -12.41 -7.30 20.10
CA PHE A 221 -11.22 -7.98 19.58
C PHE A 221 -10.51 -7.13 18.50
N ALA A 222 -9.41 -6.49 18.88
CA ALA A 222 -8.72 -5.45 18.09
C ALA A 222 -7.88 -5.98 16.89
N MET A 223 -8.25 -7.08 16.24
CA MET A 223 -7.49 -7.61 15.09
C MET A 223 -7.51 -6.67 13.88
N SER A 224 -8.50 -5.78 13.77
CA SER A 224 -8.59 -4.71 12.74
C SER A 224 -7.43 -3.70 12.76
N ARG A 225 -6.41 -3.91 13.60
CA ARG A 225 -5.16 -3.14 13.65
C ARG A 225 -3.89 -3.99 13.63
N ARG A 226 -3.98 -5.34 13.58
CA ARG A 226 -2.82 -6.24 13.63
C ARG A 226 -2.55 -6.84 12.25
N LYS A 227 -1.39 -6.53 11.66
CA LYS A 227 -0.94 -7.04 10.35
C LYS A 227 0.27 -7.99 10.50
N TYR A 228 0.58 -8.77 9.47
CA TYR A 228 1.85 -9.53 9.34
C TYR A 228 2.18 -10.54 10.46
N GLY A 229 1.17 -11.09 11.13
CA GLY A 229 1.34 -12.23 12.02
C GLY A 229 1.24 -13.56 11.27
N ALA A 230 1.99 -14.57 11.71
CA ALA A 230 1.97 -15.90 11.12
C ALA A 230 0.74 -16.68 11.61
N ALA A 231 -0.02 -17.27 10.69
CA ALA A 231 -1.18 -18.10 10.99
C ALA A 231 -0.94 -19.57 10.62
N SER A 232 -1.52 -20.50 11.39
CA SER A 232 -1.53 -21.93 11.07
C SER A 232 -2.79 -22.59 11.63
N VAL A 233 -3.18 -23.75 11.08
CA VAL A 233 -4.26 -24.57 11.63
C VAL A 233 -3.71 -25.37 12.81
N LEU A 234 -4.36 -25.26 13.98
CA LEU A 234 -3.94 -25.96 15.21
C LEU A 234 -4.62 -27.34 15.31
N ASN A 235 -5.87 -27.44 14.87
CA ASN A 235 -6.65 -28.68 14.72
C ASN A 235 -7.90 -28.38 13.85
N SER A 236 -8.76 -29.37 13.64
CA SER A 236 -9.99 -29.24 12.83
C SER A 236 -10.99 -28.20 13.34
N THR A 237 -10.89 -27.76 14.60
CA THR A 237 -11.79 -26.75 15.20
C THR A 237 -11.10 -25.43 15.55
N SER A 238 -9.79 -25.28 15.35
CA SER A 238 -9.11 -24.02 15.65
C SER A 238 -7.83 -23.74 14.87
N SER A 239 -7.56 -22.45 14.67
CA SER A 239 -6.30 -21.92 14.11
C SER A 239 -5.54 -21.10 15.15
N ILE A 240 -4.23 -21.05 15.02
CA ILE A 240 -3.34 -20.22 15.84
C ILE A 240 -2.80 -19.05 15.01
N TYR A 241 -2.70 -17.86 15.62
CA TYR A 241 -2.17 -16.64 15.02
C TYR A 241 -1.10 -16.05 15.94
N ASN A 242 0.13 -15.90 15.45
CA ASN A 242 1.27 -15.48 16.25
C ASN A 242 1.86 -14.15 15.78
N GLY A 243 2.03 -13.21 16.72
CA GLY A 243 2.81 -12.00 16.51
C GLY A 243 2.14 -10.98 15.58
N GLY A 244 2.90 -10.48 14.60
CA GLY A 244 2.49 -9.35 13.75
C GLY A 244 2.86 -7.98 14.31
N ILE A 245 2.27 -6.94 13.76
CA ILE A 245 2.55 -5.52 14.05
C ILE A 245 1.21 -4.77 14.24
N ASP A 246 1.14 -3.86 15.22
CA ASP A 246 0.06 -2.87 15.34
C ASP A 246 0.57 -1.42 15.17
N ASN A 247 -0.31 -0.43 15.38
CA ASN A 247 0.03 1.01 15.33
C ASN A 247 1.12 1.47 16.33
N LYS A 248 1.65 0.59 17.19
CA LYS A 248 2.66 0.88 18.22
C LYS A 248 3.93 0.05 18.08
N ALA A 249 3.82 -1.26 17.84
CA ALA A 249 4.98 -2.16 17.90
C ALA A 249 4.81 -3.47 17.11
N ARG A 250 5.92 -4.20 16.92
CA ARG A 250 5.92 -5.64 16.63
C ARG A 250 5.55 -6.40 17.90
N LEU A 251 4.70 -7.42 17.76
CA LEU A 251 4.01 -8.10 18.85
C LEU A 251 4.48 -9.55 18.94
N SER A 252 4.45 -10.09 20.17
CA SER A 252 4.85 -11.48 20.46
C SER A 252 3.72 -12.32 21.07
N SER A 253 2.54 -11.72 21.29
CA SER A 253 1.36 -12.47 21.76
C SER A 253 0.75 -13.34 20.68
N THR A 254 0.18 -14.46 21.11
CA THR A 254 -0.35 -15.52 20.27
C THR A 254 -1.83 -15.72 20.61
N TYR A 255 -2.68 -15.85 19.60
CA TYR A 255 -4.12 -16.07 19.77
C TYR A 255 -4.53 -17.41 19.16
N ILE A 256 -5.54 -18.04 19.73
CA ILE A 256 -6.27 -19.16 19.14
C ILE A 256 -7.63 -18.64 18.69
N TYR A 257 -7.95 -18.85 17.42
CA TYR A 257 -9.29 -18.71 16.84
C TYR A 257 -10.01 -20.05 16.91
N ASP A 258 -11.11 -20.13 17.65
CA ASP A 258 -12.00 -21.29 17.60
C ASP A 258 -13.04 -21.09 16.48
N HIS A 259 -13.01 -22.00 15.50
CA HIS A 259 -13.94 -22.01 14.37
C HIS A 259 -15.38 -22.34 14.80
N THR A 260 -15.56 -22.98 15.95
CA THR A 260 -16.85 -23.42 16.49
C THR A 260 -17.63 -22.29 17.15
N SER A 261 -16.98 -21.52 18.04
CA SER A 261 -17.56 -20.33 18.67
C SER A 261 -17.33 -19.04 17.88
N GLY A 262 -16.51 -19.09 16.83
CA GLY A 262 -16.11 -17.92 16.04
C GLY A 262 -15.34 -16.88 16.86
N SER A 263 -14.65 -17.30 17.93
CA SER A 263 -14.07 -16.43 18.94
C SER A 263 -12.54 -16.54 19.06
N PHE A 264 -11.91 -15.50 19.62
CA PHE A 264 -10.48 -15.44 19.85
C PHE A 264 -10.13 -15.48 21.34
N SER A 265 -9.14 -16.29 21.69
CA SER A 265 -8.54 -16.35 23.03
C SER A 265 -7.04 -16.09 22.95
N GLU A 266 -6.49 -15.33 23.91
CA GLU A 266 -5.03 -15.12 23.98
C GLU A 266 -4.36 -16.28 24.72
N LEU A 267 -3.37 -16.90 24.06
CA LEU A 267 -2.56 -17.97 24.64
C LEU A 267 -1.58 -17.38 25.65
N ARG A 268 -2.05 -17.20 26.89
CA ARG A 268 -1.25 -16.69 28.01
C ARG A 268 -0.07 -17.64 28.28
N ARG A 269 1.15 -17.16 28.09
CA ARG A 269 2.39 -17.93 28.31
C ARG A 269 2.54 -18.32 29.78
N THR A 270 2.27 -19.57 30.12
CA THR A 270 2.70 -20.18 31.39
C THR A 270 4.18 -20.59 31.25
N THR A 271 5.09 -19.71 31.66
CA THR A 271 6.57 -19.88 31.69
C THR A 271 7.24 -20.29 30.38
N GLU A 272 8.03 -19.38 29.81
CA GLU A 272 8.75 -19.61 28.54
C GLU A 272 9.93 -20.58 28.64
N PRO A 273 10.06 -21.51 27.69
CA PRO A 273 11.35 -21.85 27.07
C PRO A 273 11.66 -20.83 25.97
N GLN A 274 12.92 -20.37 25.86
CA GLN A 274 13.31 -19.47 24.77
C GLN A 274 13.41 -20.23 23.43
N ALA A 275 13.10 -19.52 22.33
CA ALA A 275 13.07 -20.07 20.97
C ALA A 275 14.40 -20.67 20.44
N ARG A 276 15.49 -20.61 21.20
CA ARG A 276 16.80 -21.21 20.84
C ARG A 276 16.92 -22.70 21.21
N GLN A 277 16.06 -23.27 22.05
CA GLN A 277 16.22 -24.68 22.49
C GLN A 277 15.77 -25.74 21.46
N TRP A 278 14.88 -25.39 20.52
CA TRP A 278 14.29 -26.34 19.56
C TRP A 278 15.30 -27.02 18.61
N TRP A 279 16.53 -26.51 18.52
CA TRP A 279 17.60 -27.06 17.69
C TRP A 279 18.55 -28.04 18.40
N LEU A 280 18.39 -28.28 19.71
CA LEU A 280 19.33 -29.09 20.51
C LEU A 280 18.77 -30.44 21.00
N GLU A 281 17.45 -30.63 21.04
CA GLU A 281 16.82 -31.82 21.65
C GLU A 281 16.41 -32.90 20.61
N SER A 282 16.59 -32.62 19.33
CA SER A 282 16.15 -33.47 18.20
C SER A 282 17.22 -34.41 17.62
N ASN A 283 18.34 -34.65 18.30
CA ASN A 283 19.44 -35.49 17.79
C ASN A 283 19.91 -36.63 18.74
N PRO A 284 19.04 -37.61 19.06
CA PRO A 284 19.38 -38.73 19.95
C PRO A 284 20.04 -39.91 19.20
N GLN A 285 21.25 -39.75 18.64
CA GLN A 285 22.27 -40.83 18.50
C GLN A 285 23.57 -40.38 17.80
N SER A 286 24.64 -40.23 18.58
CA SER A 286 26.03 -40.42 18.11
C SER A 286 26.93 -40.88 19.26
N THR A 287 26.84 -42.17 19.61
CA THR A 287 27.67 -42.78 20.66
C THR A 287 29.14 -42.86 20.24
N HIS A 288 30.05 -42.51 21.15
CA HIS A 288 31.50 -42.57 20.93
C HIS A 288 32.01 -43.92 20.37
N ARG A 289 32.78 -43.85 19.29
CA ARG A 289 34.20 -44.28 19.28
C ARG A 289 34.96 -43.69 18.09
#